data_AF-A0A7S4NHF3-F1
#
_entry.id   AF-A0A7S4NHF3-F1
#
_cell.length_a   1.000
_cell.length_b   1.000
_cell.length_c   1.000
_cell.angle_alpha   90.00
_cell.angle_beta   90.00
_cell.angle_gamma   90.00
#
_symmetry.space_group_name_H-M   'P 1'
#
loop_
_entity.id
_entity.type
_entity.pdbx_description
1 polymer ?
#
loop_
_entity_poly.entity_id
_entity_poly.type
_entity_poly.pdbx_seq_one_letter_code
_entity_poly.pdbx_strand_id
1 'polypeptide(L)'
;MAHVQIITPREGGGQERSIMKQKQRLRVFKEIRDTEESFVKDLQFLGEVVEQNAKDIGLSEEFCENIFSPVKEFLPFALSFWKKLESDIDVTTAFRYLSENLNSYGPYCYKYIQIADRLREANRDAGQRKLIRTLERDARFKGMAMQDFLILPVQRLCKYPLLLQELILCTPDDSEKLPRLQSSYKTICFTVNQINTRMKEIEEGKKSNTMTPAFAKKTATMMTATESSPAHFSTISGGRIKKKKPSLGEISFETEREEKKRRDKKRKDG
;
A
#
# COMPACT_ATOMS: atom_id res chain seq x y z
N MET A 1 62.71 -10.91 28.31
CA MET A 1 62.37 -10.42 26.97
C MET A 1 60.90 -10.71 26.73
N ALA A 2 60.11 -9.69 26.40
CA ALA A 2 58.65 -9.71 26.39
C ALA A 2 58.07 -10.46 25.17
N HIS A 3 56.90 -11.05 25.40
CA HIS A 3 56.01 -11.69 24.43
C HIS A 3 55.74 -10.84 23.18
N VAL A 4 55.69 -11.50 22.01
CA VAL A 4 54.92 -11.02 20.86
C VAL A 4 53.99 -12.15 20.40
N GLN A 5 52.74 -12.11 20.85
CA GLN A 5 51.66 -12.84 20.20
C GLN A 5 51.29 -12.09 18.92
N ILE A 6 51.43 -12.76 17.78
CA ILE A 6 50.88 -12.30 16.50
C ILE A 6 49.36 -12.43 16.61
N ILE A 7 48.67 -11.32 16.89
CA ILE A 7 47.23 -11.23 16.76
C ILE A 7 46.94 -11.18 15.25
N THR A 8 46.39 -12.26 14.70
CA THR A 8 45.85 -12.26 13.34
C THR A 8 44.58 -11.40 13.27
N PRO A 9 44.34 -10.66 12.17
CA PRO A 9 43.16 -9.83 12.02
C PRO A 9 41.90 -10.69 11.89
N ARG A 10 40.86 -10.35 12.65
CA ARG A 10 39.56 -11.01 12.67
C ARG A 10 38.76 -10.63 11.41
N GLU A 11 38.78 -11.47 10.37
CA GLU A 11 37.99 -11.35 9.13
C GLU A 11 36.46 -11.60 9.31
N GLY A 12 35.90 -11.42 10.52
CA GLY A 12 34.51 -11.80 10.83
C GLY A 12 33.43 -10.78 10.46
N GLY A 13 33.78 -9.50 10.25
CA GLY A 13 32.79 -8.42 10.19
C GLY A 13 31.98 -8.33 8.88
N GLY A 14 32.51 -8.79 7.76
CA GLY A 14 31.83 -8.75 6.45
C GLY A 14 30.79 -9.86 6.29
N GLN A 15 31.16 -11.08 6.68
CA GLN A 15 30.33 -12.28 6.57
C GLN A 15 29.09 -12.20 7.48
N GLU A 16 29.28 -11.80 8.74
CA GLU A 16 28.19 -11.64 9.72
C GLU A 16 27.18 -10.56 9.27
N ARG A 17 27.67 -9.45 8.72
CA ARG A 17 26.83 -8.36 8.23
C ARG A 17 26.00 -8.76 7.01
N SER A 18 26.57 -9.56 6.10
CA SER A 18 25.88 -10.11 4.93
C SER A 18 24.78 -11.09 5.35
N ILE A 19 25.07 -12.01 6.28
CA ILE A 19 24.10 -12.97 6.83
C ILE A 19 22.93 -12.24 7.50
N MET A 20 23.21 -11.18 8.25
CA MET A 20 22.17 -10.38 8.92
C MET A 20 21.27 -9.63 7.93
N LYS A 21 21.82 -9.05 6.86
CA LYS A 21 21.03 -8.45 5.78
C LYS A 21 20.13 -9.48 5.08
N GLN A 22 20.65 -10.67 4.80
CA GLN A 22 19.87 -11.75 4.17
C GLN A 22 18.73 -12.21 5.08
N LYS A 23 18.98 -12.38 6.39
CA LYS A 23 17.93 -12.69 7.37
C LYS A 23 16.87 -11.60 7.44
N GLN A 24 17.27 -10.33 7.41
CA GLN A 24 16.31 -9.22 7.39
C GLN A 24 15.45 -9.26 6.13
N ARG A 25 16.06 -9.46 4.96
CA ARG A 25 15.34 -9.56 3.69
C ARG A 25 14.28 -10.67 3.72
N LEU A 26 14.61 -11.84 4.27
CA LEU A 26 13.66 -12.94 4.42
C LEU A 26 12.50 -12.61 5.36
N ARG A 27 12.76 -11.88 6.46
CA ARG A 27 11.70 -11.40 7.36
C ARG A 27 10.76 -10.44 6.66
N VAL A 28 11.30 -9.43 5.97
CA VAL A 28 10.52 -8.45 5.21
C VAL A 28 9.69 -9.15 4.14
N PHE A 29 10.27 -10.11 3.41
CA PHE A 29 9.53 -10.84 2.39
C PHE A 29 8.39 -11.68 2.98
N LYS A 30 8.66 -12.38 4.09
CA LYS A 30 7.61 -13.13 4.80
C LYS A 30 6.48 -12.22 5.24
N GLU A 31 6.79 -11.06 5.82
CA GLU A 31 5.79 -10.09 6.25
C GLU A 31 4.94 -9.58 5.08
N ILE A 32 5.55 -9.28 3.92
CA ILE A 32 4.82 -8.89 2.71
C ILE A 32 3.83 -9.97 2.31
N ARG A 33 4.24 -11.25 2.33
CA ARG A 33 3.38 -12.39 2.00
C ARG A 33 2.22 -12.56 2.99
N ASP A 34 2.53 -12.61 4.28
CA ASP A 34 1.55 -12.85 5.34
C ASP A 34 0.49 -11.72 5.37
N THR A 35 0.94 -10.47 5.15
CA THR A 35 0.03 -9.32 5.09
C THR A 35 -0.78 -9.28 3.79
N GLU A 36 -0.23 -9.73 2.65
CA GLU A 36 -0.99 -9.83 1.41
C GLU A 36 -2.04 -10.93 1.48
N GLU A 37 -1.70 -12.09 2.06
CA GLU A 37 -2.63 -13.18 2.28
C GLU A 37 -3.82 -12.73 3.14
N SER A 38 -3.53 -12.04 4.24
CA SER A 38 -4.57 -11.50 5.14
C SER A 38 -5.47 -10.49 4.41
N PHE A 39 -4.87 -9.58 3.62
CA PHE A 39 -5.60 -8.62 2.81
C PHE A 39 -6.55 -9.29 1.80
N VAL A 40 -6.06 -10.30 1.08
CA VAL A 40 -6.88 -11.04 0.10
C VAL A 40 -8.01 -11.79 0.79
N LYS A 41 -7.76 -12.45 1.92
CA LYS A 41 -8.80 -13.14 2.70
C LYS A 41 -9.89 -12.18 3.18
N ASP A 42 -9.51 -10.99 3.65
CA ASP A 42 -10.46 -9.97 4.09
C ASP A 42 -11.31 -9.46 2.91
N LEU A 43 -10.74 -9.35 1.70
CA LEU A 43 -11.50 -9.01 0.48
C LEU A 43 -12.44 -10.12 0.01
N GLN A 44 -12.02 -11.39 0.08
CA GLN A 44 -12.89 -12.53 -0.24
C GLN A 44 -14.08 -12.61 0.71
N PHE A 45 -13.82 -12.44 2.01
CA PHE A 45 -14.88 -12.35 3.02
C PHE A 45 -15.89 -11.27 2.66
N LEU A 46 -15.42 -10.08 2.29
CA LEU A 46 -16.29 -8.96 1.93
C LEU A 46 -17.08 -9.20 0.64
N GLY A 47 -16.43 -9.72 -0.41
CA GLY A 47 -17.03 -9.89 -1.73
C GLY A 47 -17.96 -11.11 -1.88
N GLU A 48 -17.84 -12.11 -1.00
CA GLU A 48 -18.65 -13.33 -1.10
C GLU A 48 -19.63 -13.45 0.07
N VAL A 49 -19.10 -13.42 1.30
CA VAL A 49 -19.89 -13.73 2.49
C VAL A 49 -20.73 -12.54 2.93
N VAL A 50 -20.12 -11.36 3.02
CA VAL A 50 -20.84 -10.16 3.50
C VAL A 50 -21.93 -9.77 2.50
N GLU A 51 -21.67 -9.89 1.20
CA GLU A 51 -22.68 -9.63 0.16
C GLU A 51 -23.88 -10.59 0.29
N GLN A 52 -23.63 -11.89 0.45
CA GLN A 52 -24.71 -12.86 0.60
C GLN A 52 -25.54 -12.57 1.85
N ASN A 53 -24.86 -12.37 2.99
CA ASN A 53 -25.53 -12.03 4.24
C ASN A 53 -26.30 -10.71 4.14
N ALA A 54 -25.80 -9.72 3.40
CA ALA A 54 -26.47 -8.44 3.17
C ALA A 54 -27.80 -8.62 2.44
N LYS A 55 -27.82 -9.46 1.40
CA LYS A 55 -29.03 -9.82 0.67
C LYS A 55 -30.03 -10.55 1.57
N ASP A 56 -29.55 -11.51 2.37
CA ASP A 56 -30.40 -12.33 3.24
C ASP A 56 -31.10 -11.51 4.35
N ILE A 57 -30.45 -10.46 4.88
CA ILE A 57 -31.04 -9.58 5.90
C ILE A 57 -31.89 -8.45 5.31
N GLY A 58 -32.05 -8.38 3.99
CA GLY A 58 -32.93 -7.43 3.31
C GLY A 58 -32.33 -6.07 2.98
N LEU A 59 -30.99 -5.96 2.84
CA LEU A 59 -30.41 -4.79 2.16
C LEU A 59 -30.77 -4.83 0.66
N SER A 60 -31.02 -3.66 0.07
CA SER A 60 -31.42 -3.60 -1.33
C SER A 60 -30.34 -4.15 -2.26
N GLU A 61 -30.77 -4.80 -3.34
CA GLU A 61 -29.85 -5.32 -4.36
C GLU A 61 -29.01 -4.18 -4.96
N GLU A 62 -29.61 -3.01 -5.18
CA GLU A 62 -28.89 -1.82 -5.63
C GLU A 62 -27.78 -1.41 -4.65
N PHE A 63 -28.04 -1.44 -3.34
CA PHE A 63 -27.01 -1.14 -2.34
C PHE A 63 -25.88 -2.18 -2.39
N CYS A 64 -26.21 -3.46 -2.45
CA CYS A 64 -25.23 -4.54 -2.51
C CYS A 64 -24.35 -4.43 -3.76
N GLU A 65 -24.95 -4.23 -4.93
CA GLU A 65 -24.20 -4.10 -6.19
C GLU A 65 -23.23 -2.91 -6.15
N ASN A 66 -23.68 -1.76 -5.65
CA ASN A 66 -22.83 -0.57 -5.61
C ASN A 66 -21.66 -0.68 -4.61
N ILE A 67 -21.77 -1.51 -3.57
CA ILE A 67 -20.73 -1.69 -2.55
C ILE A 67 -19.80 -2.87 -2.88
N PHE A 68 -20.36 -4.03 -3.25
CA PHE A 68 -19.61 -5.29 -3.37
C PHE A 68 -19.16 -5.59 -4.80
N SER A 69 -19.86 -5.12 -5.84
CA SER A 69 -19.41 -5.30 -7.22
C SER A 69 -17.99 -4.76 -7.47
N PRO A 70 -17.61 -3.56 -6.99
CA PRO A 70 -16.23 -3.08 -7.11
C PRO A 70 -15.21 -3.98 -6.41
N VAL A 71 -15.57 -4.58 -5.27
CA VAL A 71 -14.71 -5.54 -4.55
C VAL A 71 -14.51 -6.80 -5.38
N LYS A 72 -15.60 -7.37 -5.94
CA LYS A 72 -15.57 -8.56 -6.80
C LYS A 72 -14.78 -8.33 -8.09
N GLU A 73 -14.91 -7.16 -8.71
CA GLU A 73 -14.13 -6.78 -9.89
C GLU A 73 -12.62 -6.68 -9.59
N PHE A 74 -12.26 -6.21 -8.39
CA PHE A 74 -10.87 -6.03 -7.98
C PHE A 74 -10.19 -7.33 -7.49
N LEU A 75 -10.98 -8.24 -6.90
CA LEU A 75 -10.51 -9.46 -6.25
C LEU A 75 -9.63 -10.38 -7.15
N PRO A 76 -9.93 -10.62 -8.45
CA PRO A 76 -9.08 -11.43 -9.32
C PRO A 76 -7.65 -10.92 -9.45
N PHE A 77 -7.46 -9.60 -9.47
CA PHE A 77 -6.13 -8.99 -9.49
C PHE A 77 -5.40 -9.24 -8.16
N ALA A 78 -6.06 -9.01 -7.03
CA ALA A 78 -5.46 -9.21 -5.71
C ALA A 78 -5.03 -10.68 -5.49
N LEU A 79 -5.89 -11.64 -5.85
CA LEU A 79 -5.57 -13.07 -5.86
C LEU A 79 -4.41 -13.40 -6.79
N SER A 80 -4.38 -12.80 -7.98
CA SER A 80 -3.31 -13.02 -8.96
C SER A 80 -1.98 -12.51 -8.45
N PHE A 81 -1.92 -11.40 -7.73
CA PHE A 81 -0.68 -10.91 -7.14
C PHE A 81 -0.24 -11.76 -5.95
N TRP A 82 -1.17 -12.12 -5.05
CA TRP A 82 -0.87 -12.99 -3.91
C TRP A 82 -0.30 -14.35 -4.33
N LYS A 83 -0.91 -15.01 -5.32
CA LYS A 83 -0.38 -16.29 -5.87
C LYS A 83 1.04 -16.14 -6.41
N LYS A 84 1.35 -15.00 -7.03
CA LYS A 84 2.69 -14.70 -7.56
C LYS A 84 3.66 -14.56 -6.39
N LEU A 85 3.31 -13.79 -5.36
CA LEU A 85 4.08 -13.66 -4.13
C LEU A 85 4.32 -15.00 -3.41
N GLU A 86 3.33 -15.89 -3.41
CA GLU A 86 3.44 -17.21 -2.78
C GLU A 86 4.45 -18.11 -3.51
N SER A 87 4.40 -18.11 -4.85
CA SER A 87 5.28 -18.90 -5.72
C SER A 87 6.68 -18.31 -5.91
N ASP A 88 6.86 -17.01 -5.65
CA ASP A 88 8.11 -16.32 -5.92
C ASP A 88 9.15 -16.64 -4.83
N ILE A 89 10.31 -17.13 -5.25
CA ILE A 89 11.42 -17.45 -4.35
C ILE A 89 12.13 -16.15 -3.91
N ASP A 90 12.10 -15.11 -4.76
CA ASP A 90 12.93 -13.94 -4.56
C ASP A 90 12.22 -12.60 -4.61
N VAL A 91 10.89 -12.60 -4.70
CA VAL A 91 9.97 -11.44 -4.71
C VAL A 91 10.11 -10.47 -5.89
N THR A 92 11.15 -10.62 -6.71
CA THR A 92 11.44 -9.72 -7.83
C THR A 92 10.39 -9.88 -8.93
N THR A 93 9.96 -11.12 -9.18
CA THR A 93 8.98 -11.42 -10.21
C THR A 93 7.59 -10.93 -9.80
N ALA A 94 7.25 -11.09 -8.52
CA ALA A 94 6.02 -10.60 -7.94
C ALA A 94 5.92 -9.06 -8.00
N PHE A 95 6.97 -8.33 -7.57
CA PHE A 95 6.95 -6.86 -7.66
C PHE A 95 7.02 -6.33 -9.10
N ARG A 96 7.63 -7.07 -10.03
CA ARG A 96 7.53 -6.76 -11.45
C ARG A 96 6.08 -6.87 -11.93
N TYR A 97 5.44 -8.01 -11.68
CA TYR A 97 4.02 -8.21 -12.00
C TYR A 97 3.13 -7.12 -11.39
N LEU A 98 3.35 -6.79 -10.11
CA LEU A 98 2.65 -5.71 -9.44
C LEU A 98 2.84 -4.38 -10.18
N SER A 99 4.09 -4.01 -10.50
CA SER A 99 4.40 -2.75 -11.16
C SER A 99 3.74 -2.60 -12.53
N GLU A 100 3.63 -3.69 -13.29
CA GLU A 100 3.02 -3.72 -14.62
C GLU A 100 1.48 -3.66 -14.56
N ASN A 101 0.89 -4.18 -13.48
CA ASN A 101 -0.56 -4.35 -13.34
C ASN A 101 -1.19 -3.42 -12.27
N LEU A 102 -0.43 -2.52 -11.66
CA LEU A 102 -0.91 -1.68 -10.54
C LEU A 102 -2.07 -0.77 -10.93
N ASN A 103 -2.23 -0.45 -12.22
CA ASN A 103 -3.36 0.32 -12.74
C ASN A 103 -4.73 -0.34 -12.46
N SER A 104 -4.77 -1.65 -12.17
CA SER A 104 -5.98 -2.34 -11.72
C SER A 104 -6.57 -1.80 -10.42
N TYR A 105 -5.78 -1.09 -9.59
CA TYR A 105 -6.30 -0.37 -8.42
C TYR A 105 -7.15 0.85 -8.79
N GLY A 106 -6.91 1.48 -9.94
CA GLY A 106 -7.55 2.72 -10.36
C GLY A 106 -9.08 2.66 -10.29
N PRO A 107 -9.74 1.74 -11.02
CA PRO A 107 -11.20 1.61 -11.01
C PRO A 107 -11.78 1.46 -9.60
N TYR A 108 -11.17 0.64 -8.74
CA TYR A 108 -11.59 0.47 -7.35
C TYR A 108 -11.45 1.78 -6.57
N CYS A 109 -10.29 2.42 -6.64
CA CYS A 109 -9.98 3.66 -5.92
C CYS A 109 -10.94 4.80 -6.29
N TYR A 110 -11.32 4.90 -7.57
CA TYR A 110 -12.27 5.91 -8.03
C TYR A 110 -13.70 5.62 -7.57
N LYS A 111 -14.13 4.34 -7.64
CA LYS A 111 -15.45 3.90 -7.14
C LYS A 111 -15.54 4.01 -5.61
N TYR A 112 -14.45 3.82 -4.87
CA TYR A 112 -14.41 3.88 -3.41
C TYR A 112 -14.97 5.20 -2.84
N ILE A 113 -14.75 6.33 -3.52
CA ILE A 113 -15.32 7.62 -3.10
C ILE A 113 -16.87 7.54 -3.07
N GLN A 114 -17.48 6.87 -4.04
CA GLN A 114 -18.93 6.68 -4.11
C GLN A 114 -19.42 5.64 -3.09
N ILE A 115 -18.67 4.56 -2.88
CA ILE A 115 -18.93 3.55 -1.83
C ILE A 115 -18.99 4.23 -0.46
N ALA A 116 -18.01 5.08 -0.15
CA ALA A 116 -17.94 5.79 1.12
C ALA A 116 -19.13 6.76 1.32
N ASP A 117 -19.54 7.48 0.28
CA ASP A 117 -20.71 8.36 0.32
C ASP A 117 -22.00 7.56 0.55
N ARG A 118 -22.21 6.46 -0.19
CA ARG A 118 -23.38 5.57 -0.05
C ARG A 118 -23.46 4.94 1.34
N LEU A 119 -22.34 4.45 1.87
CA LEU A 119 -22.29 3.93 3.24
C LEU A 119 -22.62 5.00 4.27
N ARG A 120 -22.18 6.24 4.05
CA ARG A 120 -22.51 7.36 4.95
C ARG A 120 -24.01 7.67 4.92
N GLU A 121 -24.62 7.66 3.74
CA GLU A 121 -26.06 7.88 3.57
C GLU A 121 -26.89 6.75 4.18
N ALA A 122 -26.51 5.50 3.92
CA ALA A 122 -27.14 4.35 4.56
C ALA A 122 -26.96 4.36 6.08
N ASN A 123 -25.84 4.93 6.56
CA ASN A 123 -25.62 5.19 7.97
C ASN A 123 -26.37 6.40 8.55
N ARG A 124 -27.22 7.09 7.77
CA ARG A 124 -28.17 8.09 8.30
C ARG A 124 -29.54 7.47 8.51
N ASP A 125 -29.96 6.60 7.61
CA ASP A 125 -31.21 5.85 7.75
C ASP A 125 -31.14 4.83 8.91
N ALA A 126 -32.16 4.84 9.78
CA ALA A 126 -32.16 3.99 10.98
C ALA A 126 -32.34 2.50 10.68
N GLY A 127 -33.11 2.17 9.63
CA GLY A 127 -33.34 0.80 9.19
C GLY A 127 -32.06 0.19 8.60
N GLN A 128 -31.48 0.87 7.61
CA GLN A 128 -30.25 0.44 6.96
C GLN A 128 -29.07 0.37 7.94
N ARG A 129 -28.92 1.35 8.84
CA ARG A 129 -27.94 1.26 9.94
C ARG A 129 -28.07 -0.01 10.74
N LYS A 130 -29.30 -0.37 11.13
CA LYS A 130 -29.54 -1.57 11.94
C LYS A 130 -29.14 -2.84 11.18
N LEU A 131 -29.43 -2.90 9.88
CA LEU A 131 -29.03 -4.01 9.01
C LEU A 131 -27.50 -4.08 8.86
N ILE A 132 -26.84 -2.96 8.55
CA ILE A 132 -25.37 -2.88 8.45
C ILE A 132 -24.71 -3.32 9.77
N ARG A 133 -25.21 -2.83 10.91
CA ARG A 133 -24.74 -3.24 12.25
C ARG A 133 -24.98 -4.71 12.55
N THR A 134 -25.97 -5.33 11.91
CA THR A 134 -26.22 -6.77 12.05
C THR A 134 -25.16 -7.57 11.28
N LEU A 135 -24.74 -7.11 10.10
CA LEU A 135 -23.61 -7.70 9.37
C LEU A 135 -22.29 -7.60 10.15
N GLU A 136 -22.02 -6.42 10.71
CA GLU A 136 -20.80 -6.13 11.48
C GLU A 136 -20.66 -6.94 12.77
N ARG A 137 -21.68 -7.72 13.17
CA ARG A 137 -21.58 -8.67 14.29
C ARG A 137 -20.87 -9.97 13.94
N ASP A 138 -20.67 -10.27 12.67
CA ASP A 138 -19.89 -11.44 12.27
C ASP A 138 -18.47 -11.34 12.86
N ALA A 139 -18.01 -12.40 13.52
CA ALA A 139 -16.71 -12.42 14.20
C ALA A 139 -15.54 -12.09 13.24
N ARG A 140 -15.69 -12.34 11.94
CA ARG A 140 -14.70 -12.03 10.90
C ARG A 140 -14.50 -10.53 10.68
N PHE A 141 -15.46 -9.67 11.08
CA PHE A 141 -15.25 -8.23 11.13
C PHE A 141 -14.26 -7.80 12.22
N LYS A 142 -13.93 -8.68 13.18
CA LYS A 142 -12.94 -8.42 14.24
C LYS A 142 -13.25 -7.13 15.03
N GLY A 143 -14.53 -6.79 15.17
CA GLY A 143 -15.00 -5.58 15.84
C GLY A 143 -14.83 -4.28 15.05
N MET A 144 -14.40 -4.34 13.79
CA MET A 144 -14.28 -3.18 12.89
C MET A 144 -15.57 -2.98 12.08
N ALA A 145 -15.75 -1.78 11.53
CA ALA A 145 -16.89 -1.46 10.67
C ALA A 145 -16.66 -1.96 9.23
N MET A 146 -17.74 -2.13 8.46
CA MET A 146 -17.65 -2.50 7.05
C MET A 146 -16.82 -1.49 6.24
N GLN A 147 -16.92 -0.22 6.59
CA GLN A 147 -16.12 0.84 5.98
C GLN A 147 -14.61 0.63 6.16
N ASP A 148 -14.17 0.03 7.28
CA ASP A 148 -12.76 -0.23 7.57
C ASP A 148 -12.18 -1.34 6.67
N PHE A 149 -13.02 -2.25 6.17
CA PHE A 149 -12.64 -3.26 5.18
C PHE A 149 -12.62 -2.69 3.76
N LEU A 150 -13.61 -1.85 3.40
CA LEU A 150 -13.72 -1.27 2.06
C LEU A 150 -12.61 -0.25 1.74
N ILE A 151 -11.97 0.33 2.75
CA ILE A 151 -10.82 1.22 2.54
C ILE A 151 -9.50 0.46 2.34
N LEU A 152 -9.46 -0.86 2.62
CA LEU A 152 -8.22 -1.64 2.60
C LEU A 152 -7.47 -1.57 1.27
N PRO A 153 -8.09 -1.67 0.07
CA PRO A 153 -7.34 -1.57 -1.19
C PRO A 153 -6.68 -0.19 -1.38
N VAL A 154 -7.35 0.89 -1.00
CA VAL A 154 -6.79 2.25 -1.06
C VAL A 154 -5.59 2.36 -0.11
N GLN A 155 -5.71 1.79 1.10
CA GLN A 155 -4.60 1.74 2.04
C GLN A 155 -3.44 0.88 1.54
N ARG A 156 -3.72 -0.31 0.99
CA ARG A 156 -2.72 -1.27 0.52
C ARG A 156 -1.91 -0.69 -0.64
N LEU A 157 -2.56 0.02 -1.56
CA LEU A 157 -1.89 0.75 -2.65
C LEU A 157 -0.78 1.67 -2.12
N CYS A 158 -1.04 2.42 -1.05
CA CYS A 158 -0.06 3.32 -0.45
C CYS A 158 1.09 2.60 0.28
N LYS A 159 0.95 1.30 0.59
CA LYS A 159 1.99 0.53 1.29
C LYS A 159 3.04 -0.05 0.34
N TYR A 160 2.70 -0.35 -0.91
CA TYR A 160 3.66 -0.99 -1.83
C TYR A 160 4.97 -0.22 -2.04
N PRO A 161 5.00 1.12 -2.18
CA PRO A 161 6.26 1.85 -2.23
C PRO A 161 7.14 1.59 -0.99
N LEU A 162 6.55 1.63 0.21
CA LEU A 162 7.26 1.46 1.48
C LEU A 162 7.81 0.04 1.63
N LEU A 163 6.99 -0.97 1.31
CA LEU A 163 7.38 -2.38 1.37
C LEU A 163 8.52 -2.70 0.40
N LEU A 164 8.45 -2.17 -0.83
CA LEU A 164 9.49 -2.37 -1.82
C LEU A 164 10.77 -1.59 -1.48
N GLN A 165 10.65 -0.40 -0.90
CA GLN A 165 11.80 0.36 -0.41
C GLN A 165 12.54 -0.39 0.70
N GLU A 166 11.82 -0.95 1.67
CA GLU A 166 12.43 -1.74 2.74
C GLU A 166 13.16 -2.97 2.19
N LEU A 167 12.54 -3.66 1.23
CA LEU A 167 13.17 -4.79 0.55
C LEU A 167 14.46 -4.39 -0.19
N ILE A 168 14.45 -3.23 -0.87
CA ILE A 168 15.63 -2.67 -1.55
C ILE A 168 16.75 -2.40 -0.53
N LEU A 169 16.44 -1.78 0.61
CA LEU A 169 17.42 -1.50 1.67
C LEU A 169 18.04 -2.77 2.27
N CYS A 170 17.31 -3.88 2.22
CA CYS A 170 17.78 -5.18 2.70
C CYS A 170 18.48 -6.03 1.60
N THR A 171 18.48 -5.56 0.36
CA THR A 171 19.14 -6.24 -0.77
C THR A 171 20.59 -5.76 -0.90
N PRO A 172 21.58 -6.67 -1.06
CA PRO A 172 22.97 -6.28 -1.30
C PRO A 172 23.14 -5.42 -2.57
N ASP A 173 24.07 -4.46 -2.54
CA ASP A 173 24.28 -3.50 -3.64
C ASP A 173 24.83 -4.15 -4.92
N ASP A 174 25.52 -5.28 -4.76
CA ASP A 174 26.08 -6.14 -5.81
C ASP A 174 25.09 -7.18 -6.33
N SER A 175 23.86 -7.22 -5.80
CA SER A 175 22.83 -8.15 -6.24
C SER A 175 22.28 -7.79 -7.63
N GLU A 176 22.28 -8.77 -8.55
CA GLU A 176 21.64 -8.65 -9.87
C GLU A 176 20.14 -8.31 -9.81
N LYS A 177 19.52 -8.49 -8.64
CA LYS A 177 18.09 -8.21 -8.38
C LYS A 177 17.82 -6.73 -8.13
N LEU A 178 18.81 -5.99 -7.64
CA LEU A 178 18.64 -4.61 -7.20
C LEU A 178 18.14 -3.69 -8.31
N PRO A 179 18.69 -3.71 -9.55
CA PRO A 179 18.18 -2.88 -10.65
C PRO A 179 16.72 -3.19 -11.01
N ARG A 180 16.31 -4.46 -10.91
CA ARG A 180 14.94 -4.89 -11.21
C ARG A 180 13.96 -4.35 -10.17
N LEU A 181 14.31 -4.47 -8.89
CA LEU A 181 13.50 -3.93 -7.78
C LEU A 181 13.41 -2.40 -7.85
N GLN A 182 14.51 -1.71 -8.17
CA GLN A 182 14.52 -0.25 -8.35
C GLN A 182 13.65 0.21 -9.52
N SER A 183 13.65 -0.54 -10.63
CA SER A 183 12.77 -0.27 -11.77
C SER A 183 11.30 -0.41 -11.37
N SER A 184 10.93 -1.53 -10.74
CA SER A 184 9.58 -1.73 -10.22
C SER A 184 9.17 -0.65 -9.21
N TYR A 185 10.10 -0.20 -8.35
CA TYR A 185 9.85 0.86 -7.39
C TYR A 185 9.49 2.18 -8.07
N LYS A 186 10.24 2.59 -9.10
CA LYS A 186 9.93 3.81 -9.86
C LYS A 186 8.55 3.74 -10.48
N THR A 187 8.22 2.63 -11.13
CA THR A 187 6.91 2.41 -11.77
C THR A 187 5.77 2.41 -10.75
N ILE A 188 5.94 1.72 -9.61
CA ILE A 188 4.94 1.69 -8.54
C ILE A 188 4.71 3.11 -7.98
N CYS A 189 5.77 3.84 -7.64
CA CYS A 189 5.66 5.21 -7.15
C CYS A 189 4.93 6.13 -8.14
N PHE A 190 5.28 6.04 -9.42
CA PHE A 190 4.64 6.80 -10.48
C PHE A 190 3.14 6.48 -10.58
N THR A 191 2.78 5.20 -10.65
CA THR A 191 1.38 4.78 -10.77
C THR A 191 0.55 5.10 -9.53
N VAL A 192 1.10 4.90 -8.32
CA VAL A 192 0.44 5.31 -7.07
C VAL A 192 0.15 6.81 -7.08
N ASN A 193 1.13 7.63 -7.47
CA ASN A 193 0.95 9.08 -7.55
C ASN A 193 -0.12 9.49 -8.59
N GLN A 194 -0.15 8.83 -9.75
CA GLN A 194 -1.18 9.06 -10.76
C GLN A 194 -2.58 8.75 -10.22
N ILE A 195 -2.77 7.57 -9.60
CA ILE A 195 -4.07 7.16 -9.03
C ILE A 195 -4.49 8.14 -7.92
N ASN A 196 -3.57 8.52 -7.04
CA ASN A 196 -3.85 9.48 -5.96
C ASN A 196 -4.24 10.86 -6.50
N THR A 197 -3.52 11.37 -7.50
CA THR A 197 -3.84 12.65 -8.14
C THR A 197 -5.24 12.60 -8.75
N ARG A 198 -5.55 11.54 -9.49
CA ARG A 198 -6.86 11.33 -10.11
C ARG A 198 -7.98 11.22 -9.07
N MET A 199 -7.74 10.51 -7.97
CA MET A 199 -8.68 10.42 -6.86
C MET A 199 -8.98 11.81 -6.26
N LYS A 200 -7.94 12.61 -6.05
CA LYS A 200 -8.07 13.97 -5.50
C LYS A 200 -8.89 14.87 -6.43
N GLU A 201 -8.64 14.82 -7.74
CA GLU A 201 -9.42 15.55 -8.75
C GLU A 201 -10.92 15.18 -8.70
N ILE A 202 -11.23 13.89 -8.58
CA ILE A 202 -12.62 13.40 -8.47
C ILE A 202 -13.27 13.91 -7.18
N GLU A 203 -12.54 13.88 -6.06
CA GLU A 203 -13.05 14.36 -4.77
C GLU A 203 -13.30 15.89 -4.79
N GLU A 204 -12.40 16.66 -5.41
CA GLU A 204 -12.52 18.11 -5.57
C GLU A 204 -13.65 18.49 -6.53
N GLY A 205 -13.77 17.78 -7.65
CA GLY A 205 -14.89 17.96 -8.60
C GLY A 205 -16.25 17.72 -7.95
N LYS A 206 -16.36 16.75 -7.03
CA LYS A 206 -17.58 16.52 -6.23
C LYS A 206 -17.88 17.67 -5.26
N LYS A 207 -16.87 18.21 -4.59
CA LYS A 207 -17.01 19.34 -3.64
C LYS A 207 -17.46 20.62 -4.35
N SER A 208 -17.03 20.84 -5.58
CA SER A 208 -17.49 21.98 -6.39
C SER A 208 -18.98 21.90 -6.74
N ASN A 209 -19.58 20.70 -6.74
CA ASN A 209 -21.02 20.49 -6.96
C ASN A 209 -21.85 20.34 -5.66
N THR A 210 -21.20 20.21 -4.49
CA THR A 210 -21.89 20.04 -3.20
C THR A 210 -21.20 20.86 -2.11
N MET A 211 -21.80 22.00 -1.76
CA MET A 211 -21.40 22.82 -0.60
C MET A 211 -21.67 22.07 0.72
N THR A 212 -20.77 21.19 1.17
CA THR A 212 -20.63 20.84 2.60
C THR A 212 -19.16 20.50 2.96
N PRO A 213 -18.55 21.18 3.96
CA PRO A 213 -17.16 20.97 4.35
C PRO A 213 -17.07 20.05 5.59
N ALA A 214 -16.85 18.74 5.40
CA ALA A 214 -16.61 17.86 6.57
C ALA A 214 -15.59 16.73 6.38
N PHE A 215 -15.17 16.37 5.16
CA PHE A 215 -14.33 15.17 4.95
C PHE A 215 -12.91 15.40 4.44
N ALA A 216 -12.55 16.64 4.08
CA ALA A 216 -11.20 16.97 3.58
C ALA A 216 -10.06 16.62 4.55
N LYS A 217 -10.34 16.48 5.85
CA LYS A 217 -9.32 16.16 6.86
C LYS A 217 -8.93 14.67 6.91
N LYS A 218 -9.82 13.72 6.61
CA LYS A 218 -9.53 12.30 6.85
C LYS A 218 -8.78 11.64 5.68
N THR A 219 -9.06 12.04 4.44
CA THR A 219 -8.31 11.62 3.25
C THR A 219 -6.95 12.30 3.16
N ALA A 220 -6.85 13.60 3.47
CA ALA A 220 -5.58 14.31 3.49
C ALA A 220 -4.63 13.84 4.60
N THR A 221 -5.13 13.49 5.80
CA THR A 221 -4.30 12.99 6.91
C THR A 221 -3.76 11.58 6.65
N MET A 222 -4.46 10.74 5.86
CA MET A 222 -3.92 9.46 5.44
C MET A 222 -2.81 9.58 4.37
N MET A 223 -2.82 10.67 3.59
CA MET A 223 -1.82 10.93 2.54
C MET A 223 -0.56 11.65 3.06
N THR A 224 -0.58 12.21 4.27
CA THR A 224 0.58 12.88 4.91
C THR A 224 1.22 12.09 6.04
N ALA A 225 0.71 10.89 6.38
CA ALA A 225 1.30 10.03 7.40
C ALA A 225 2.53 9.28 6.87
N THR A 226 3.57 10.02 6.51
CA THR A 226 4.95 9.53 6.33
C THR A 226 5.74 9.50 7.65
N GLU A 227 5.17 9.93 8.78
CA GLU A 227 5.85 9.84 10.08
C GLU A 227 4.87 9.41 11.21
N SER A 228 5.13 8.24 11.82
CA SER A 228 4.68 7.73 13.15
C SER A 228 3.18 7.86 13.52
N SER A 229 2.43 6.78 13.76
CA SER A 229 2.47 5.99 15.02
C SER A 229 1.52 4.76 14.95
N PRO A 230 1.67 3.75 15.83
CA PRO A 230 1.30 2.35 15.61
C PRO A 230 0.04 1.89 16.35
N ALA A 231 -0.66 0.88 15.81
CA ALA A 231 -1.63 0.10 16.59
C ALA A 231 -1.72 -1.40 16.21
N HIS A 232 -0.96 -1.90 15.23
CA HIS A 232 -0.93 -3.34 14.94
C HIS A 232 0.48 -3.95 14.79
N PHE A 233 1.52 -3.21 15.16
CA PHE A 233 2.90 -3.71 15.15
C PHE A 233 3.39 -4.00 16.57
N SER A 234 2.67 -4.82 17.33
CA SER A 234 3.17 -5.33 18.61
C SER A 234 3.90 -6.65 18.39
N THR A 235 5.21 -6.56 18.12
CA THR A 235 6.30 -7.39 18.68
C THR A 235 7.61 -6.95 18.02
N ILE A 236 8.18 -5.84 18.49
CA ILE A 236 9.57 -5.48 18.22
C ILE A 236 10.36 -5.85 19.47
N SER A 237 11.00 -7.02 19.47
CA SER A 237 11.95 -7.41 20.50
C SER A 237 13.36 -6.89 20.15
N GLY A 238 13.82 -5.95 21.00
CA GLY A 238 15.19 -5.87 21.50
C GLY A 238 16.34 -5.62 20.51
N GLY A 239 16.74 -4.35 20.35
CA GLY A 239 18.03 -4.02 19.72
C GLY A 239 18.27 -2.52 19.61
N ARG A 240 18.78 -1.90 20.68
CA ARG A 240 19.14 -0.47 20.72
C ARG A 240 20.34 -0.19 19.81
N ILE A 241 20.11 0.29 18.58
CA ILE A 241 21.17 0.83 17.72
C ILE A 241 21.02 2.35 17.64
N LYS A 242 22.09 3.04 18.05
CA LYS A 242 22.21 4.50 18.17
C LYS A 242 21.95 5.20 16.83
N LYS A 243 21.12 6.25 16.88
CA LYS A 243 20.82 7.15 15.75
C LYS A 243 22.11 7.82 15.24
N LYS A 244 22.53 7.49 14.02
CA LYS A 244 23.30 8.39 13.14
C LYS A 244 22.45 8.60 11.88
N LYS A 245 21.95 9.82 11.71
CA LYS A 245 21.33 10.28 10.45
C LYS A 245 22.40 10.21 9.36
N PRO A 246 22.19 9.53 8.22
CA PRO A 246 22.87 9.89 7.00
C PRO A 246 22.10 11.05 6.36
N SER A 247 22.82 12.10 5.97
CA SER A 247 22.32 13.24 5.20
C SER A 247 21.74 12.77 3.87
N LEU A 248 20.48 13.14 3.61
CA LEU A 248 19.88 13.06 2.28
C LEU A 248 20.65 14.00 1.35
N GLY A 249 21.31 13.44 0.34
CA GLY A 249 21.65 14.20 -0.87
C GLY A 249 20.36 14.46 -1.64
N GLU A 250 20.10 15.73 -1.93
CA GLU A 250 18.98 16.19 -2.74
C GLU A 250 19.01 15.52 -4.12
N ILE A 251 18.09 14.58 -4.36
CA ILE A 251 17.78 14.15 -5.72
C ILE A 251 16.67 15.09 -6.19
N SER A 252 17.09 16.17 -6.86
CA SER A 252 16.19 17.13 -7.49
C SER A 252 15.44 16.44 -8.62
N PHE A 253 14.11 16.32 -8.49
CA PHE A 253 13.24 15.94 -9.60
C PHE A 253 13.02 17.20 -10.44
N GLU A 254 13.85 17.42 -11.47
CA GLU A 254 13.53 18.39 -12.51
C GLU A 254 12.23 17.91 -13.20
N THR A 255 11.15 18.65 -12.97
CA THR A 255 9.85 18.35 -13.59
C THR A 255 9.91 18.63 -15.09
N GLU A 256 9.18 17.86 -15.90
CA GLU A 256 9.06 18.05 -17.37
C GLU A 256 8.66 19.48 -17.78
N ARG A 257 8.11 20.27 -16.85
CA ARG A 257 7.79 21.69 -17.02
C ARG A 257 9.03 22.58 -17.14
N GLU A 258 10.15 22.21 -16.52
CA GLU A 258 11.43 22.93 -16.61
C GLU A 258 12.21 22.56 -17.88
N GLU A 259 12.14 21.31 -18.32
CA GLU A 259 12.76 20.86 -19.57
C GLU A 259 12.06 21.50 -20.79
N LYS A 260 10.72 21.64 -20.75
CA LYS A 260 9.95 22.34 -21.79
C LYS A 260 10.28 23.83 -21.85
N LYS A 261 10.43 24.50 -20.70
CA LYS A 261 10.86 25.91 -20.63
C LYS A 261 12.27 26.13 -21.20
N ARG A 262 13.19 25.18 -21.01
CA ARG A 262 14.54 25.23 -21.60
C ARG A 262 14.53 25.01 -23.10
N ARG A 263 13.69 24.10 -23.62
CA ARG A 263 13.52 23.88 -25.07
C ARG A 263 12.91 25.10 -25.78
N ASP A 264 11.92 25.74 -25.16
CA ASP A 264 11.28 26.92 -25.73
C ASP A 264 12.19 28.17 -25.66
N LYS A 265 13.08 28.26 -24.66
CA LYS A 265 14.09 29.34 -24.59
C LYS A 265 15.17 29.18 -25.66
N LYS A 266 15.63 27.96 -25.94
CA LYS A 266 16.61 27.68 -27.02
C LYS A 266 16.07 27.93 -28.44
N ARG A 267 14.75 28.00 -28.63
CA ARG A 267 14.13 28.33 -29.93
C ARG A 267 13.89 29.83 -30.15
N LYS A 268 14.06 30.66 -29.12
CA LYS A 268 13.91 32.13 -29.23
C LYS A 268 15.25 32.88 -29.35
N ASP A 269 16.36 32.23 -29.00
CA ASP A 269 17.70 32.82 -28.99
C ASP A 269 18.59 32.30 -30.14
N GLY A 270 18.01 31.69 -31.18
CA GLY A 270 18.69 31.26 -32.41
C GLY A 270 17.87 31.58 -33.63
#